data_AF-A0A3R8LEI1-F1
#
_entry.id   AF-A0A3R8LEI1-F1
#
_cell.length_a   1.000
_cell.length_b   1.000
_cell.length_c   1.000
_cell.angle_alpha   90.00
_cell.angle_beta   90.00
_cell.angle_gamma   90.00
#
_symmetry.space_group_name_H-M   'P 1'
#
loop_
_entity.id
_entity.type
_entity.pdbx_description
1 polymer ?
#
loop_
_entity_poly.entity_id
_entity_poly.type
_entity_poly.pdbx_seq_one_letter_code
_entity_poly.pdbx_strand_id
1 'polypeptide(L)'
;MLKKDQTTQEIFSIITESDTIQGIKETLKLCMDSLKNNTLQSLLSKDTEYQALRLEYLQAYGLYQGADFTEAQRDIIDTVLARKDESDFEYIANAYMAGLLDSYRILRNFGLTLE
;
A
#
# COMPACT_ATOMS: atom_id res chain seq x y z
N MET A 1 -34.11 -23.53 18.46
CA MET A 1 -33.57 -22.17 18.28
C MET A 1 -32.43 -21.86 19.25
N LEU A 2 -32.50 -22.23 20.53
CA LEU A 2 -31.48 -21.97 21.58
C LEU A 2 -30.00 -22.30 21.21
N LYS A 3 -29.71 -23.39 20.50
CA LYS A 3 -28.32 -23.76 20.14
C LYS A 3 -27.66 -22.80 19.14
N LYS A 4 -28.44 -22.17 18.25
CA LYS A 4 -27.89 -21.29 17.20
C LYS A 4 -27.39 -19.97 17.81
N ASP A 5 -28.16 -19.40 18.73
CA ASP A 5 -27.80 -18.16 19.41
C ASP A 5 -26.59 -18.34 20.34
N GLN A 6 -26.47 -19.49 20.99
CA GLN A 6 -25.33 -19.80 21.85
C GLN A 6 -24.02 -19.96 21.06
N THR A 7 -24.08 -20.66 19.91
CA THR A 7 -22.94 -20.74 18.98
C THR A 7 -22.58 -19.37 18.41
N THR A 8 -23.57 -18.52 18.08
CA THR A 8 -23.31 -17.15 17.62
C THR A 8 -22.64 -16.30 18.69
N GLN A 9 -23.04 -16.41 19.96
CA GLN A 9 -22.43 -15.68 21.06
C GLN A 9 -21.02 -16.17 21.40
N GLU A 10 -20.76 -17.47 21.38
CA GLU A 10 -19.41 -18.02 21.56
C GLU A 10 -18.48 -17.54 20.45
N ILE A 11 -18.93 -17.61 19.20
CA ILE A 11 -18.15 -17.08 18.07
C ILE A 11 -17.88 -15.60 18.30
N PHE A 12 -18.90 -14.78 18.61
CA PHE A 12 -18.73 -13.35 18.89
C PHE A 12 -17.71 -13.07 19.99
N SER A 13 -17.76 -13.81 21.11
CA SER A 13 -16.81 -13.68 22.20
C SER A 13 -15.37 -13.87 21.72
N ILE A 14 -15.13 -14.93 20.94
CA ILE A 14 -13.80 -15.26 20.39
C ILE A 14 -13.32 -14.17 19.43
N ILE A 15 -14.17 -13.68 18.52
CA ILE A 15 -13.77 -12.63 17.56
C ILE A 15 -13.53 -11.28 18.23
N THR A 16 -14.12 -11.03 19.41
CA THR A 16 -13.94 -9.78 20.15
C THR A 16 -12.73 -9.77 21.08
N GLU A 17 -12.06 -10.91 21.28
CA GLU A 17 -10.80 -10.95 22.02
C GLU A 17 -9.75 -10.09 21.32
N SER A 18 -9.04 -9.26 22.10
CA SER A 18 -8.08 -8.27 21.57
C SER A 18 -7.06 -8.87 20.61
N ASP A 19 -6.52 -10.05 20.93
CA ASP A 19 -5.52 -10.74 20.11
C ASP A 19 -6.13 -11.27 18.81
N THR A 20 -7.38 -11.74 18.86
CA THR A 20 -8.12 -12.20 17.68
C THR A 20 -8.49 -11.04 16.77
N ILE A 21 -8.94 -9.92 17.33
CA ILE A 21 -9.17 -8.67 16.57
C ILE A 21 -7.88 -8.19 15.91
N GLN A 22 -6.75 -8.22 16.63
CA GLN A 22 -5.47 -7.79 16.11
C GLN A 22 -5.01 -8.69 14.96
N GLY A 23 -5.11 -10.01 15.10
CA GLY A 23 -4.80 -10.97 14.03
C GLY A 23 -5.70 -10.81 12.81
N ILE A 24 -6.99 -10.52 13.00
CA ILE A 24 -7.91 -10.20 11.90
C ILE A 24 -7.52 -8.89 11.20
N LYS A 25 -7.16 -7.86 11.95
CA LYS A 25 -6.68 -6.58 11.39
C LYS A 25 -5.40 -6.77 10.57
N GLU A 26 -4.45 -7.53 11.07
CA GLU A 26 -3.20 -7.85 10.36
C GLU A 26 -3.47 -8.64 9.08
N THR A 27 -4.36 -9.64 9.16
CA THR A 27 -4.79 -10.42 7.99
C THR A 27 -5.46 -9.54 6.94
N LEU A 28 -6.36 -8.64 7.36
CA LEU A 28 -7.00 -7.67 6.47
C LEU A 28 -5.98 -6.72 5.83
N LYS A 29 -5.00 -6.23 6.58
CA LYS A 29 -3.90 -5.42 6.03
C LYS A 29 -3.12 -6.18 4.96
N LEU A 30 -2.74 -7.43 5.23
CA LEU A 30 -2.03 -8.28 4.25
C LEU A 30 -2.87 -8.54 2.98
N CYS A 31 -4.18 -8.79 3.15
CA CYS A 31 -5.09 -8.92 2.02
C CYS A 31 -5.21 -7.62 1.22
N MET A 32 -5.32 -6.47 1.89
CA MET A 32 -5.36 -5.16 1.25
C MET A 32 -4.06 -4.85 0.50
N ASP A 33 -2.90 -5.15 1.09
CA ASP A 33 -1.61 -4.97 0.42
C ASP A 33 -1.47 -5.87 -0.81
N SER A 34 -1.92 -7.13 -0.73
CA SER A 34 -1.93 -8.04 -1.88
C SER A 34 -2.85 -7.55 -3.01
N LEU A 35 -4.08 -7.14 -2.67
CA LEU A 35 -5.04 -6.60 -3.63
C LEU A 35 -4.51 -5.31 -4.28
N LYS A 36 -4.03 -4.38 -3.46
CA LYS A 36 -3.37 -3.14 -3.90
C LYS A 36 -2.25 -3.47 -4.86
N ASN A 37 -1.35 -4.38 -4.51
CA ASN A 37 -0.18 -4.70 -5.33
C ASN A 37 -0.61 -5.28 -6.69
N ASN A 38 -1.56 -6.22 -6.71
CA ASN A 38 -2.05 -6.80 -7.96
C ASN A 38 -2.71 -5.75 -8.86
N THR A 39 -3.61 -4.94 -8.30
CA THR A 39 -4.29 -3.87 -9.04
C THR A 39 -3.28 -2.83 -9.55
N LEU A 40 -2.38 -2.38 -8.67
CA LEU A 40 -1.36 -1.39 -9.00
C LEU A 40 -0.45 -1.90 -10.11
N GLN A 41 0.10 -3.11 -10.00
CA GLN A 41 0.94 -3.68 -11.06
C GLN A 41 0.18 -3.85 -12.39
N SER A 42 -1.11 -4.21 -12.34
CA SER A 42 -1.93 -4.29 -13.55
C SER A 42 -2.13 -2.92 -14.21
N LEU A 43 -2.28 -1.86 -13.43
CA LEU A 43 -2.38 -0.49 -13.94
C LEU A 43 -1.04 -0.02 -14.50
N LEU A 44 0.03 -0.14 -13.71
CA LEU A 44 1.38 0.29 -14.08
C LEU A 44 1.88 -0.42 -15.34
N SER A 45 1.60 -1.71 -15.51
CA SER A 45 2.00 -2.46 -16.72
C SER A 45 1.32 -1.97 -18.00
N LYS A 46 0.19 -1.27 -17.89
CA LYS A 46 -0.57 -0.71 -19.02
C LYS A 46 -0.34 0.78 -19.21
N ASP A 47 0.22 1.46 -18.22
CA ASP A 47 0.53 2.88 -18.26
C ASP A 47 1.85 3.11 -19.01
N THR A 48 1.73 3.50 -20.28
CA THR A 48 2.89 3.72 -21.16
C THR A 48 3.79 4.87 -20.70
N GLU A 49 3.21 5.90 -20.09
CA GLU A 49 3.97 7.06 -19.59
C GLU A 49 4.80 6.65 -18.38
N TYR A 50 4.19 5.94 -17.42
CA TYR A 50 4.91 5.36 -16.30
C TYR A 50 6.04 4.42 -16.75
N GLN A 51 5.79 3.54 -17.72
CA GLN A 51 6.82 2.61 -18.21
C GLN A 51 7.99 3.35 -18.87
N ALA A 52 7.73 4.41 -19.64
CA ALA A 52 8.77 5.24 -20.23
C ALA A 52 9.62 5.94 -19.16
N LEU A 53 8.98 6.62 -18.20
CA LEU A 53 9.66 7.27 -17.08
C LEU A 53 10.46 6.29 -16.23
N ARG A 54 9.93 5.08 -16.00
CA ARG A 54 10.64 4.02 -15.28
C ARG A 54 11.88 3.54 -16.02
N LEU A 55 11.84 3.45 -17.34
CA LEU A 55 13.00 3.07 -18.14
C LEU A 55 14.07 4.17 -18.08
N GLU A 56 13.69 5.43 -18.22
CA GLU A 56 14.60 6.58 -18.09
C GLU A 56 15.25 6.63 -16.71
N TYR A 57 14.48 6.39 -15.64
CA TYR A 57 15.00 6.26 -14.28
C TYR A 57 16.07 5.15 -14.18
N LEU A 58 15.78 3.94 -14.69
CA LEU A 58 16.73 2.82 -14.64
C LEU A 58 18.02 3.12 -15.41
N GLN A 59 17.92 3.82 -16.55
CA GLN A 59 19.08 4.26 -17.32
C GLN A 59 19.92 5.28 -16.54
N ALA A 60 19.28 6.31 -15.97
CA ALA A 60 19.95 7.31 -15.15
C ALA A 60 20.61 6.70 -13.91
N TYR A 61 19.94 5.76 -13.25
CA TYR A 61 20.47 5.03 -12.11
C TYR A 61 21.68 4.17 -12.49
N GLY A 62 21.66 3.53 -13.67
CA GLY A 62 22.82 2.80 -14.21
C GLY A 62 24.03 3.72 -14.45
N LEU A 63 23.81 4.92 -15.00
CA LEU A 63 24.87 5.92 -15.16
C LEU A 63 25.42 6.39 -13.82
N TYR A 64 24.55 6.61 -12.83
CA TYR A 64 24.94 6.93 -11.47
C TYR A 64 25.83 5.85 -10.84
N GLN A 65 25.48 4.58 -11.01
CA GLN A 65 26.29 3.47 -10.50
C GLN A 65 27.67 3.39 -11.17
N GLY A 66 27.74 3.64 -12.47
CA GLY A 66 28.98 3.58 -13.26
C GLY A 66 29.87 4.82 -13.20
N ALA A 67 29.38 5.92 -12.62
CA ALA A 67 30.14 7.17 -12.52
C ALA A 67 31.23 7.10 -11.45
N ASP A 68 32.37 7.72 -11.73
CA ASP A 68 33.52 7.80 -10.82
C ASP A 68 33.32 8.94 -9.82
N PHE A 69 32.53 8.66 -8.78
CA PHE A 69 32.37 9.54 -7.63
C PHE A 69 33.39 9.20 -6.55
N THR A 70 33.90 10.24 -5.88
CA THR A 70 34.59 10.03 -4.60
C THR A 70 33.63 9.42 -3.58
N GLU A 71 34.17 8.70 -2.59
CA GLU A 71 33.38 8.06 -1.52
C GLU A 71 32.45 9.06 -0.82
N ALA A 72 32.94 10.25 -0.49
CA ALA A 72 32.15 11.30 0.15
C ALA A 72 31.02 11.83 -0.74
N GLN A 73 31.25 12.00 -2.04
CA GLN A 73 30.20 12.42 -2.98
C GLN A 73 29.13 11.34 -3.12
N ARG A 74 29.56 10.07 -3.19
CA ARG A 74 28.65 8.93 -3.30
C ARG A 74 27.77 8.80 -2.05
N ASP A 75 28.35 8.90 -0.86
CA ASP A 75 27.62 8.85 0.41
C ASP A 75 26.53 9.93 0.52
N ILE A 76 26.84 11.16 0.09
CA ILE A 76 25.86 12.26 0.07
C ILE A 76 24.71 11.94 -0.88
N ILE A 77 25.00 11.49 -2.11
CA ILE A 77 23.96 11.21 -3.11
C ILE A 77 23.12 10.01 -2.69
N ASP A 78 23.74 8.92 -2.25
CA ASP A 78 23.04 7.72 -1.76
C ASP A 78 22.13 8.06 -0.58
N THR A 79 22.61 8.89 0.36
CA THR A 79 21.79 9.35 1.49
C THR A 79 20.58 10.15 1.01
N VAL A 80 20.75 11.08 0.05
CA VAL A 80 19.63 11.86 -0.49
C VAL A 80 18.61 10.97 -1.21
N LEU A 81 19.07 10.02 -2.02
CA LEU A 81 18.20 9.06 -2.71
C LEU A 81 17.43 8.20 -1.71
N ALA A 82 18.10 7.66 -0.70
CA ALA A 82 17.46 6.86 0.34
C ALA A 82 16.38 7.65 1.10
N ARG A 83 16.67 8.89 1.51
CA ARG A 83 15.68 9.74 2.20
C ARG A 83 14.52 10.14 1.31
N LYS A 84 14.76 10.33 0.01
CA LYS A 84 13.69 10.56 -0.95
C LYS A 84 12.80 9.32 -1.09
N ASP A 85 13.37 8.13 -1.25
CA ASP A 85 12.61 6.89 -1.39
C ASP A 85 11.77 6.59 -0.14
N GLU A 86 12.35 6.78 1.06
CA GLU A 86 11.62 6.67 2.33
C GLU A 86 10.45 7.66 2.42
N SER A 87 10.67 8.92 2.06
CA SER A 87 9.62 9.95 2.07
C SER A 87 8.52 9.68 1.04
N ASP A 88 8.89 9.26 -0.17
CA ASP A 88 7.96 8.93 -1.24
C ASP A 88 7.11 7.70 -0.87
N PHE A 89 7.71 6.70 -0.20
CA PHE A 89 6.99 5.54 0.30
C PHE A 89 5.85 5.94 1.26
N GLU A 90 6.16 6.77 2.26
CA GLU A 90 5.17 7.27 3.22
C GLU A 90 4.08 8.12 2.53
N TYR A 91 4.48 8.96 1.57
CA TYR A 91 3.52 9.75 0.78
C TYR A 91 2.58 8.86 -0.03
N ILE A 92 3.10 7.87 -0.76
CA ILE A 92 2.31 6.95 -1.60
C ILE A 92 1.35 6.12 -0.75
N ALA A 93 1.79 5.63 0.42
CA ALA A 93 0.94 4.89 1.34
C ALA A 93 -0.26 5.75 1.80
N ASN A 94 0.00 7.01 2.20
CA ASN A 94 -1.05 7.93 2.61
C ASN A 94 -1.97 8.34 1.45
N ALA A 95 -1.43 8.56 0.25
CA ALA A 95 -2.22 8.87 -0.94
C ALA A 95 -3.17 7.72 -1.32
N TYR A 96 -2.72 6.46 -1.19
CA TYR A 96 -3.58 5.29 -1.40
C TYR A 96 -4.72 5.23 -0.38
N MET A 97 -4.42 5.44 0.90
CA MET A 97 -5.44 5.50 1.96
C MET A 97 -6.45 6.63 1.74
N ALA A 98 -6.00 7.81 1.32
CA ALA A 98 -6.86 8.91 0.94
C ALA A 98 -7.79 8.52 -0.22
N GLY A 99 -7.25 7.89 -1.27
CA GLY A 99 -8.03 7.41 -2.41
C GLY A 99 -9.11 6.38 -2.04
N LEU A 100 -8.82 5.46 -1.10
CA LEU A 100 -9.83 4.53 -0.58
C LEU A 100 -10.95 5.24 0.18
N LEU A 101 -10.62 6.20 1.04
CA LEU A 101 -11.59 6.99 1.79
C LEU A 101 -12.47 7.83 0.86
N ASP A 102 -11.88 8.45 -0.15
CA ASP A 102 -12.62 9.23 -1.14
C ASP A 102 -13.49 8.34 -2.02
N SER A 103 -13.02 7.15 -2.40
CA SER A 103 -13.84 6.17 -3.11
C SER A 103 -15.07 5.76 -2.30
N TYR A 104 -14.92 5.51 -0.99
CA TYR A 104 -16.06 5.23 -0.11
C TYR A 104 -17.03 6.41 -0.04
N ARG A 105 -16.54 7.64 0.11
CA ARG A 105 -17.37 8.86 0.12
C ARG A 105 -18.15 9.03 -1.19
N ILE A 106 -17.52 8.74 -2.33
CA ILE A 106 -18.16 8.74 -3.65
C ILE A 106 -19.31 7.73 -3.68
N LEU A 107 -19.04 6.47 -3.34
CA LEU A 107 -20.07 5.42 -3.33
C LEU A 107 -21.24 5.77 -2.40
N ARG A 108 -20.95 6.33 -1.23
CA ARG A 108 -21.96 6.81 -0.28
C ARG A 108 -22.82 7.91 -0.89
N ASN A 109 -22.22 8.89 -1.57
CA ASN A 109 -22.96 9.96 -2.23
C ASN A 109 -23.89 9.46 -3.34
N PHE A 110 -23.62 8.29 -3.92
CA PHE A 110 -24.49 7.63 -4.90
C PHE A 110 -25.48 6.63 -4.30
N GLY A 111 -25.54 6.49 -2.97
CA GLY A 111 -26.40 5.50 -2.30
C GLY A 111 -26.00 4.04 -2.59
N LEU A 112 -24.74 3.80 -2.96
CA LEU A 112 -24.21 2.47 -3.29
C LEU A 112 -23.57 1.76 -2.09
N THR A 113 -23.72 2.33 -0.89
CA THR A 113 -23.26 1.74 0.38
C THR A 113 -24.47 1.35 1.22
N LEU A 114 -24.37 0.23 1.95
CA LEU A 114 -25.35 -0.19 2.96
C LEU A 114 -25.24 0.72 4.19
N GLU A 115 -25.81 1.91 4.12
CA GLU A 115 -26.24 2.70 5.28
C GLU A 115 -27.76 2.85 5.25
#